data_AF-A0A0J7NUQ2-F1
#
_entry.id   AF-A0A0J7NUQ2-F1
#
_cell.length_a   1.000
_cell.length_b   1.000
_cell.length_c   1.000
_cell.angle_alpha   90.00
_cell.angle_beta   90.00
_cell.angle_gamma   90.00
#
_symmetry.space_group_name_H-M   'P 1'
#
loop_
_entity.id
_entity.type
_entity.pdbx_description
1 polymer ?
#
loop_
_entity_poly.entity_id
_entity_poly.type
_entity_poly.pdbx_seq_one_letter_code
_entity_poly.pdbx_strand_id
1 'polypeptide(L)'
;MLKYAAIGRNLTIIGASFMYTAGIIYYMILIPFFSEHKVNNQTVRPLVYPVYSEFRQSQISPIYEIVYVAHCMCGYTIYSVTAGACGLAALFTTHACGQIQMIVSRLEDLLDGERFKQSPKIHQRIAAIVKDHVRVVR
;
A
#
# COMPACT_ATOMS: atom_id res chain seq x y z
N MET A 1 -4.73 -8.75 -18.87
CA MET A 1 -3.62 -8.95 -17.90
C MET A 1 -2.69 -7.74 -17.82
N LEU A 2 -1.92 -7.40 -18.86
CA LEU A 2 -0.92 -6.31 -18.86
C LEU A 2 -1.45 -4.93 -18.45
N LYS A 3 -2.67 -4.56 -18.91
CA LYS A 3 -3.32 -3.29 -18.53
C LYS A 3 -3.60 -3.17 -17.03
N TYR A 4 -4.06 -4.24 -16.39
CA TYR A 4 -4.35 -4.25 -14.94
C TYR A 4 -3.07 -4.27 -14.11
N ALA A 5 -2.05 -5.00 -14.57
CA ALA A 5 -0.73 -4.98 -13.95
C ALA A 5 -0.09 -3.57 -13.99
N ALA A 6 -0.24 -2.85 -15.11
CA ALA A 6 0.23 -1.47 -15.24
C ALA A 6 -0.51 -0.52 -14.28
N ILE A 7 -1.83 -0.67 -14.14
CA ILE A 7 -2.62 0.13 -13.19
C ILE A 7 -2.17 -0.13 -11.75
N GLY A 8 -2.00 -1.39 -11.34
CA GLY A 8 -1.53 -1.74 -9.99
C GLY A 8 -0.12 -1.23 -9.71
N ARG A 9 0.78 -1.32 -10.69
CA ARG A 9 2.13 -0.76 -10.59
C ARG A 9 2.11 0.77 -10.44
N ASN A 10 1.30 1.47 -11.24
CA ASN A 10 1.20 2.92 -11.15
C ASN A 10 0.62 3.37 -9.80
N LEU A 11 -0.41 2.67 -9.30
CA LEU A 11 -0.98 2.95 -7.98
C LEU A 11 0.07 2.79 -6.87
N THR A 12 0.88 1.74 -6.95
CA THR A 12 1.95 1.47 -5.99
C THR A 12 3.03 2.54 -6.04
N ILE A 13 3.44 2.97 -7.24
CA ILE A 13 4.45 4.03 -7.42
C ILE A 13 3.94 5.35 -6.84
N ILE A 14 2.69 5.72 -7.12
CA ILE A 14 2.08 6.96 -6.61
C ILE A 14 1.93 6.91 -5.09
N GLY A 15 1.49 5.76 -4.54
CA GLY A 15 1.36 5.58 -3.10
C GLY A 15 2.72 5.67 -2.40
N ALA A 16 3.74 4.99 -2.93
CA ALA A 16 5.09 5.05 -2.39
C ALA A 16 5.67 6.47 -2.46
N SER A 17 5.57 7.14 -3.61
CA SER A 17 6.09 8.51 -3.74
C SER A 17 5.42 9.47 -2.77
N PHE A 18 4.09 9.42 -2.64
CA PHE A 18 3.35 10.26 -1.70
C PHE A 18 3.78 10.02 -0.25
N MET A 19 3.91 8.76 0.17
CA MET A 19 4.33 8.42 1.55
C MET A 19 5.76 8.88 1.84
N TYR A 20 6.70 8.64 0.93
CA TYR A 20 8.09 9.08 1.13
C TYR A 20 8.21 10.60 1.10
N THR A 21 7.50 11.29 0.20
CA THR A 21 7.48 12.76 0.18
C THR A 21 6.88 13.34 1.46
N ALA A 22 5.77 12.78 1.97
CA ALA A 22 5.17 13.19 3.23
C ALA A 22 6.14 12.98 4.42
N GLY A 23 6.83 11.83 4.44
CA GLY A 23 7.87 11.55 5.44
C GLY A 23 9.00 12.57 5.40
N ILE A 24 9.55 12.86 4.23
CA ILE A 24 10.64 13.85 4.07
C ILE A 24 10.19 15.24 4.53
N ILE A 25 8.99 15.69 4.14
CA ILE A 25 8.45 16.98 4.56
C ILE A 25 8.31 17.04 6.09
N TYR A 26 7.79 15.96 6.70
CA TYR A 26 7.63 15.88 8.15
C TYR A 26 8.97 15.97 8.88
N TYR A 27 9.96 15.18 8.45
CA TYR A 27 11.27 15.13 9.10
C TYR A 27 12.14 16.36 8.86
N MET A 28 12.12 16.91 7.63
CA MET A 28 13.03 18.00 7.23
C MET A 28 12.44 19.38 7.44
N ILE A 29 11.12 19.54 7.37
CA ILE A 29 10.48 20.87 7.40
C ILE A 29 9.68 21.04 8.68
N LEU A 30 8.81 20.09 9.03
CA LEU A 30 7.89 20.33 10.16
C LEU A 30 8.63 20.38 11.51
N ILE A 31 9.53 19.45 11.76
CA ILE A 31 10.22 19.35 13.06
C ILE A 31 11.17 20.52 13.34
N PRO A 32 12.15 20.85 12.46
CA PRO A 32 13.10 21.92 12.78
C PRO A 32 12.45 23.31 12.70
N PHE A 33 11.41 23.51 11.88
CA PHE A 33 10.89 24.85 11.58
C PHE A 33 9.69 25.26 12.44
N PHE A 34 8.87 24.30 12.90
CA PHE A 34 7.64 24.60 13.66
C PHE A 34 7.71 24.24 15.14
N SER A 35 8.83 23.67 15.60
CA SER A 35 8.92 23.07 16.93
C SER A 35 10.01 23.69 17.82
N GLU A 36 10.57 24.84 17.44
CA GLU A 36 11.35 25.67 18.36
C GLU A 36 10.43 26.29 19.42
N HIS A 37 10.28 25.61 20.56
CA HIS A 37 9.58 26.17 21.71
C HIS A 37 10.59 26.56 22.79
N LYS A 38 10.76 27.87 23.00
CA LYS A 38 11.51 28.38 24.16
C LYS A 38 10.57 28.37 25.36
N VAL A 39 10.87 27.57 26.37
CA VAL A 39 10.16 27.57 27.66
C VAL A 39 11.16 28.00 28.72
N ASN A 40 10.85 29.06 29.48
CA ASN A 40 11.69 29.57 30.57
C ASN A 40 13.18 29.76 30.20
N ASN A 41 13.46 30.40 29.06
CA ASN A 41 14.82 30.73 28.61
C ASN A 41 15.75 29.52 28.35
N GLN A 42 15.18 28.30 28.27
CA GLN A 42 15.86 27.11 27.80
C GLN A 42 15.34 26.72 26.41
N THR A 43 16.27 26.39 25.51
CA THR A 43 15.95 25.87 24.17
C THR A 43 15.59 24.40 24.29
N VAL A 44 14.30 24.07 24.20
CA VAL A 44 13.84 22.68 24.12
C VAL A 44 14.03 22.20 22.68
N ARG A 45 14.77 21.12 22.51
CA ARG A 45 15.00 20.48 21.21
C ARG A 45 13.82 19.55 20.90
N PRO A 46 13.06 19.82 19.83
CA PRO A 46 11.84 19.07 19.54
C PRO A 46 12.13 17.69 18.95
N LEU A 47 11.56 16.65 19.56
CA LEU A 47 11.61 15.29 19.00
C LEU A 47 10.47 15.09 17.99
N VAL A 48 10.72 14.23 17.00
CA VAL A 48 9.77 13.78 15.96
C VAL A 48 8.42 13.38 16.56
N TYR A 49 8.45 12.59 17.62
CA TYR A 49 7.27 12.16 18.37
C TYR A 49 7.43 12.54 19.84
N PRO A 50 6.35 12.94 20.53
CA PRO A 50 6.39 13.23 21.95
C PRO A 50 6.80 11.95 22.71
N VAL A 51 7.94 12.00 23.37
CA VAL A 51 8.40 10.92 24.26
C VAL A 51 7.73 11.09 25.62
N TYR A 52 7.45 9.97 26.28
CA TYR A 52 6.87 9.92 27.63
C TYR A 52 7.58 10.90 28.59
N SER A 53 6.81 11.65 29.38
CA SER A 53 7.27 12.77 30.23
C SER A 53 8.36 12.39 31.24
N GLU A 54 8.46 11.11 31.58
CA GLU A 54 9.46 10.56 32.50
C GLU A 54 10.88 10.57 31.88
N PHE A 55 11.03 10.63 30.56
CA PHE A 55 12.31 10.71 29.86
C PHE A 55 12.80 12.16 29.72
N ARG A 56 12.89 12.89 30.84
CA ARG A 56 13.39 14.28 30.88
C ARG A 56 14.86 14.40 30.40
N GLN A 57 15.61 13.29 30.47
CA GLN A 57 16.98 13.16 29.94
C GLN A 57 17.06 13.15 28.40
N SER A 58 15.94 13.02 27.68
CA SER A 58 15.92 12.96 26.20
C SER A 58 16.40 14.23 25.51
N GLN A 59 16.52 15.33 26.26
CA GLN A 59 17.03 16.62 25.78
C GLN A 59 18.57 16.74 25.88
N ILE A 60 19.23 15.82 26.58
CA ILE A 60 20.68 15.85 26.82
C ILE A 60 21.39 15.17 25.65
N SER A 61 22.39 15.84 25.07
CA SER A 61 23.27 15.21 24.06
C SER A 61 24.20 14.18 24.77
N PRO A 62 24.38 12.97 24.23
CA PRO A 62 24.01 12.49 22.88
C PRO A 62 22.67 11.74 22.80
N ILE A 63 21.95 11.58 23.91
CA ILE A 63 20.70 10.78 23.98
C ILE A 63 19.65 11.31 23.00
N TYR A 64 19.53 12.64 22.90
CA TYR A 64 18.62 13.29 21.96
C TYR A 64 18.83 12.81 20.51
N GLU A 65 20.08 12.77 20.05
CA GLU A 65 20.42 12.40 18.68
C GLU A 65 20.13 10.93 18.41
N ILE A 66 20.40 10.05 19.38
CA ILE A 66 20.10 8.62 19.29
C ILE A 66 18.59 8.40 19.18
N VAL A 67 17.79 9.04 20.04
CA VAL A 67 16.32 8.90 20.02
C VAL A 67 15.75 9.49 18.73
N TYR A 68 16.30 10.62 18.27
CA TYR A 68 15.89 11.24 17.01
C TYR A 68 16.12 10.30 15.81
N VAL A 69 17.32 9.72 15.71
CA VAL A 69 17.64 8.73 14.66
C VAL A 69 16.74 7.50 14.79
N ALA A 70 16.49 7.00 16.01
CA ALA A 70 15.60 5.86 16.24
C ALA A 70 14.17 6.14 15.75
N HIS A 71 13.63 7.34 16.01
CA HIS A 71 12.32 7.74 15.49
C HIS A 71 12.30 7.84 13.96
N CYS A 72 13.34 8.41 13.34
CA CYS A 72 13.47 8.45 11.89
C CYS A 72 13.46 7.04 11.28
N MET A 73 14.20 6.11 11.88
CA MET A 73 14.23 4.71 11.44
C MET A 73 12.85 4.04 11.61
N CYS A 74 12.19 4.25 12.76
CA CYS A 74 10.86 3.69 13.00
C CYS A 74 9.83 4.22 11.98
N GLY A 75 9.79 5.53 11.73
CA GLY A 75 8.87 6.08 10.74
C GLY A 75 9.20 5.64 9.32
N TYR A 76 10.47 5.52 8.95
CA TYR A 76 10.88 4.93 7.68
C TYR A 76 10.32 3.50 7.53
N THR A 77 10.49 2.66 8.55
CA THR A 77 9.94 1.29 8.54
C THR A 77 8.43 1.28 8.40
N ILE A 78 7.69 2.13 9.14
CA ILE A 78 6.23 2.22 9.04
C ILE A 78 5.80 2.62 7.63
N TYR A 79 6.47 3.60 7.02
CA TYR A 79 6.17 4.03 5.66
C TYR A 79 6.47 2.92 4.64
N SER A 80 7.60 2.22 4.75
CA SER A 80 7.92 1.09 3.87
C SER A 80 6.90 -0.05 4.00
N VAL A 81 6.51 -0.42 5.23
CA VAL A 81 5.51 -1.47 5.48
C VAL A 81 4.15 -1.06 4.93
N THR A 82 3.73 0.18 5.16
CA THR A 82 2.44 0.69 4.67
C THR A 82 2.40 0.75 3.15
N ALA A 83 3.45 1.28 2.51
CA ALA A 83 3.56 1.32 1.05
C ALA A 83 3.56 -0.10 0.46
N GLY A 84 4.27 -1.04 1.10
CA GLY A 84 4.25 -2.46 0.73
C GLY A 84 2.86 -3.09 0.84
N ALA A 85 2.16 -2.86 1.94
CA ALA A 85 0.80 -3.36 2.17
C ALA A 85 -0.19 -2.81 1.13
N CYS A 86 -0.15 -1.50 0.87
CA CYS A 86 -0.96 -0.87 -0.16
C CYS A 86 -0.65 -1.42 -1.56
N GLY A 87 0.64 -1.63 -1.87
CA GLY A 87 1.06 -2.24 -3.14
C GLY A 87 0.56 -3.67 -3.33
N LEU A 88 0.63 -4.49 -2.28
CA LEU A 88 0.08 -5.86 -2.27
C LEU A 88 -1.44 -5.85 -2.46
N ALA A 89 -2.16 -4.97 -1.76
CA ALA A 89 -3.61 -4.84 -1.92
C ALA A 89 -4.01 -4.44 -3.36
N ALA A 90 -3.28 -3.49 -3.97
CA ALA A 90 -3.49 -3.10 -5.36
C ALA A 90 -3.19 -4.24 -6.34
N LEU A 91 -2.14 -5.02 -6.07
CA LEU A 91 -1.78 -6.18 -6.90
C LEU A 91 -2.84 -7.28 -6.81
N PHE A 92 -3.34 -7.61 -5.62
CA PHE A 92 -4.40 -8.60 -5.46
C PHE A 92 -5.70 -8.15 -6.12
N THR A 93 -6.06 -6.88 -5.95
CA THR A 93 -7.26 -6.30 -6.58
C THR A 93 -7.16 -6.37 -8.10
N THR A 94 -6.04 -5.92 -8.68
CA THR A 94 -5.86 -5.93 -10.14
C THR A 94 -5.75 -7.33 -10.71
N HIS A 95 -5.17 -8.28 -9.97
CA HIS A 95 -5.13 -9.69 -10.33
C HIS A 95 -6.53 -10.32 -10.33
N ALA A 96 -7.33 -10.10 -9.28
CA ALA A 96 -8.71 -10.58 -9.20
C ALA A 96 -9.57 -10.00 -10.33
N CYS A 97 -9.49 -8.70 -10.58
CA CYS A 97 -10.17 -8.05 -11.71
C CYS A 97 -9.76 -8.66 -13.07
N GLY A 98 -8.47 -8.95 -13.25
CA GLY A 98 -7.94 -9.61 -14.45
C GLY A 98 -8.46 -11.03 -14.65
N GLN A 99 -8.57 -11.81 -13.56
CA GLN A 99 -9.16 -13.15 -13.61
C GLN A 99 -10.65 -13.11 -13.96
N ILE A 100 -11.42 -12.20 -13.34
CA ILE A 100 -12.86 -12.02 -13.63
C ILE A 100 -13.05 -11.67 -15.11
N GLN A 101 -12.28 -10.72 -15.64
CA GLN A 101 -12.42 -10.31 -17.04
C GLN A 101 -12.08 -11.44 -18.01
N MET A 102 -11.11 -12.30 -17.68
CA MET A 102 -10.82 -13.49 -18.47
C MET A 102 -12.01 -14.47 -18.48
N ILE A 103 -12.66 -14.67 -17.34
CA ILE A 103 -13.85 -15.53 -17.24
C ILE A 103 -15.01 -14.96 -18.08
N VAL A 104 -15.24 -13.65 -18.02
CA VAL A 104 -16.28 -12.97 -18.80
C VAL A 104 -16.03 -13.12 -20.30
N SER A 105 -14.81 -12.85 -20.77
CA SER A 105 -14.46 -13.01 -22.19
C SER A 105 -14.62 -14.46 -22.68
N ARG A 106 -14.25 -15.45 -21.85
CA ARG A 106 -14.51 -16.87 -22.17
C ARG A 106 -16.00 -17.19 -22.26
N LEU A 107 -16.84 -16.51 -21.48
CA LEU A 107 -18.30 -16.70 -21.51
C LEU A 107 -18.91 -16.04 -22.75
N GLU A 108 -18.44 -14.86 -23.13
CA GLU A 108 -18.86 -14.16 -24.35
C GLU A 108 -18.47 -14.96 -25.61
N ASP A 109 -17.24 -15.45 -25.71
CA ASP A 109 -16.78 -16.32 -26.82
C ASP A 109 -17.62 -17.60 -26.94
N LEU A 110 -18.16 -18.11 -25.83
CA LEU A 110 -19.06 -19.26 -25.84
C LEU A 110 -20.44 -18.93 -26.40
N LEU A 111 -20.89 -17.69 -26.27
CA LEU A 111 -22.17 -17.20 -26.75
C LEU A 111 -22.10 -16.81 -28.24
N ASP A 112 -20.98 -16.20 -28.67
CA ASP A 112 -20.77 -15.71 -30.04
C ASP A 112 -20.24 -16.78 -31.01
N GLY A 113 -19.64 -17.86 -30.51
CA GLY A 113 -19.18 -18.95 -31.36
C GLY A 113 -20.35 -19.69 -32.02
N GLU A 114 -20.47 -19.58 -33.36
CA GLU A 114 -21.39 -20.30 -34.25
C GLU A 114 -21.31 -21.85 -34.16
N ARG A 115 -21.57 -22.43 -32.99
CA ARG A 115 -21.71 -23.87 -32.75
C ARG A 115 -22.91 -24.19 -31.87
N PHE A 116 -23.87 -23.26 -31.77
CA PHE A 116 -25.16 -23.52 -31.12
C PHE A 116 -25.98 -24.63 -31.82
N LYS A 117 -25.54 -25.12 -33.00
CA LYS A 117 -26.24 -26.17 -33.73
C LYS A 117 -25.89 -27.61 -33.37
N GLN A 118 -24.85 -27.92 -32.56
CA GLN A 118 -24.60 -29.33 -32.19
C GLN A 118 -24.05 -29.58 -30.77
N SER A 119 -24.89 -30.27 -29.98
CA SER A 119 -24.52 -31.32 -29.00
C SER A 119 -24.22 -30.94 -27.52
N PRO A 120 -24.45 -31.87 -26.56
CA PRO A 120 -24.62 -31.68 -25.10
C PRO A 120 -23.36 -31.26 -24.32
N LYS A 121 -22.32 -30.77 -25.00
CA LYS A 121 -21.06 -30.28 -24.40
C LYS A 121 -21.15 -28.88 -23.79
N ILE A 122 -22.23 -28.13 -24.06
CA ILE A 122 -22.46 -26.78 -23.52
C ILE A 122 -22.60 -26.81 -22.01
N HIS A 123 -23.38 -27.75 -21.46
CA HIS A 123 -23.53 -27.92 -20.01
C HIS A 123 -22.20 -28.24 -19.32
N GLN A 124 -21.32 -29.01 -19.96
CA GLN A 124 -19.99 -29.34 -19.43
C GLN A 124 -19.05 -28.13 -19.40
N ARG A 125 -19.12 -27.25 -20.41
CA ARG A 125 -18.36 -25.99 -20.47
C ARG A 125 -18.86 -24.96 -19.45
N ILE A 126 -20.17 -24.84 -19.29
CA ILE A 126 -20.78 -23.99 -18.26
C ILE A 126 -20.41 -24.52 -16.87
N ALA A 127 -20.48 -25.83 -16.64
CA ALA A 127 -20.06 -26.44 -15.37
C ALA A 127 -18.57 -26.19 -15.07
N ALA A 128 -17.70 -26.20 -16.09
CA ALA A 128 -16.28 -25.87 -15.91
C ALA A 128 -16.08 -24.40 -15.52
N ILE A 129 -16.81 -23.46 -16.14
CA ILE A 129 -16.75 -22.03 -15.81
C ILE A 129 -17.28 -21.77 -14.41
N VAL A 130 -18.41 -22.37 -14.04
CA VAL A 130 -18.96 -22.26 -12.68
C VAL A 130 -17.99 -22.85 -11.65
N LYS A 131 -17.34 -23.96 -11.97
CA LYS A 131 -16.34 -24.59 -11.09
C LYS A 131 -15.08 -23.72 -10.91
N ASP A 132 -14.60 -23.09 -11.99
CA ASP A 132 -13.48 -22.14 -11.92
C ASP A 132 -13.88 -20.86 -11.18
N HIS A 133 -15.10 -20.35 -11.37
CA HIS A 133 -15.62 -19.18 -10.66
C HIS A 133 -15.77 -19.46 -9.16
N VAL A 134 -16.31 -20.62 -8.77
CA VAL A 134 -16.39 -21.07 -7.37
C VAL A 134 -15.01 -21.27 -6.75
N ARG A 135 -14.00 -21.65 -7.53
CA ARG A 135 -12.62 -21.78 -7.05
C ARG A 135 -11.91 -20.44 -6.87
N VAL A 136 -12.26 -19.43 -7.64
CA VAL A 136 -11.72 -18.06 -7.50
C VAL A 136 -12.42 -17.30 -6.36
N VAL A 137 -13.69 -17.61 -6.11
CA VAL A 137 -14.49 -17.01 -5.01
C VAL A 137 -14.16 -17.62 -3.64
N ARG A 138 -13.55 -18.80 -3.59
CA ARG A 138 -13.13 -19.48 -2.36
C ARG A 138 -11.66 -19.24 -2.06
#